data_AF-A0A3E0WHQ8-F1
#
_entry.id   AF-A0A3E0WHQ8-F1
#
_cell.length_a   1.000
_cell.length_b   1.000
_cell.length_c   1.000
_cell.angle_alpha   90.00
_cell.angle_beta   90.00
_cell.angle_gamma   90.00
#
_symmetry.space_group_name_H-M   'P 1'
#
loop_
_entity.id
_entity.type
_entity.pdbx_description
1 polymer ?
#
loop_
_entity_poly.entity_id
_entity_poly.type
_entity_poly.pdbx_seq_one_letter_code
_entity_poly.pdbx_strand_id
1 'polypeptide(L)'
;MNRELKQLAVNFIAMPLAITVFKHDQQYFDGFHDPDFYLDFTDEAIRLIGIDLAATKKQLYSQYHLDIKRIGKTTYKWQHKNKSGVWEYTPEQLREMTSKVCTKYLHKAVGFKQKRATYVNFVPPDVE
;
A
#
# COMPACT_ATOMS: atom_id res chain seq x y z
N MET A 1 21.55 5.41 -12.44
CA MET A 1 20.44 5.89 -11.59
C MET A 1 20.93 5.87 -10.15
N ASN A 2 20.79 6.97 -9.40
CA ASN A 2 21.26 7.03 -8.02
C ASN A 2 20.37 6.17 -7.09
N ARG A 3 20.82 5.95 -5.85
CA ARG A 3 20.14 5.07 -4.89
C ARG A 3 18.75 5.58 -4.51
N GLU A 4 18.61 6.89 -4.32
CA GLU A 4 17.33 7.53 -3.96
C GLU A 4 16.27 7.36 -5.05
N LEU A 5 16.62 7.59 -6.31
CA LEU A 5 15.70 7.44 -7.43
C LEU A 5 15.29 5.98 -7.63
N LYS A 6 16.20 5.03 -7.38
CA LYS A 6 15.85 3.60 -7.37
C LYS A 6 14.84 3.29 -6.26
N GLN A 7 15.03 3.85 -5.06
CA GLN A 7 14.08 3.65 -3.97
C GLN A 7 12.71 4.28 -4.25
N LEU A 8 12.67 5.46 -4.86
CA LEU A 8 11.42 6.10 -5.29
C LEU A 8 10.68 5.24 -6.33
N ALA A 9 11.40 4.68 -7.31
CA ALA A 9 10.84 3.77 -8.30
C ALA A 9 10.29 2.49 -7.66
N VAL A 10 11.04 1.87 -6.74
CA VAL A 10 10.60 0.70 -5.97
C VAL A 10 9.33 1.00 -5.19
N ASN A 11 9.29 2.13 -4.49
CA ASN A 11 8.13 2.56 -3.71
C ASN A 11 6.91 2.81 -4.63
N PHE A 12 7.11 3.44 -5.79
CA PHE A 12 6.06 3.68 -6.77
C PHE A 12 5.45 2.38 -7.33
N ILE A 13 6.26 1.35 -7.52
CA ILE A 13 5.80 0.02 -7.95
C ILE A 13 5.07 -0.70 -6.82
N ALA A 14 5.60 -0.66 -5.60
CA ALA A 14 5.12 -1.46 -4.48
C ALA A 14 3.86 -0.87 -3.81
N MET A 15 3.67 0.46 -3.80
CA MET A 15 2.53 1.12 -3.17
C MET A 15 1.16 0.69 -3.73
N PRO A 16 0.93 0.65 -5.06
CA PRO A 16 -0.33 0.13 -5.61
C PRO A 16 -0.58 -1.34 -5.27
N LEU A 17 0.48 -2.15 -5.20
CA LEU A 17 0.39 -3.55 -4.78
C LEU A 17 -0.01 -3.65 -3.31
N ALA A 18 0.56 -2.81 -2.44
CA ALA A 18 0.21 -2.76 -1.02
C ALA A 18 -1.26 -2.35 -0.80
N ILE A 19 -1.76 -1.37 -1.56
CA ILE A 19 -3.21 -1.04 -1.56
C ILE A 19 -4.05 -2.27 -1.94
N THR A 20 -3.61 -3.02 -2.95
CA THR A 20 -4.32 -4.22 -3.40
C THR A 20 -4.33 -5.30 -2.31
N VAL A 21 -3.21 -5.48 -1.61
CA VAL A 21 -3.12 -6.40 -0.46
C VAL A 21 -4.08 -5.98 0.64
N PHE A 22 -4.06 -4.72 1.09
CA PHE A 22 -4.97 -4.28 2.15
C PHE A 22 -6.44 -4.39 1.75
N LYS A 23 -6.79 -4.06 0.51
CA LYS A 23 -8.16 -4.25 0.00
C LYS A 23 -8.58 -5.71 -0.05
N HIS A 24 -7.65 -6.59 -0.44
CA HIS A 24 -7.89 -8.02 -0.39
C HIS A 24 -8.10 -8.46 1.05
N ASP A 25 -7.22 -8.10 1.98
CA ASP A 25 -7.35 -8.45 3.40
C ASP A 25 -8.72 -7.99 3.96
N GLN A 26 -9.14 -6.75 3.70
CA GLN A 26 -10.45 -6.23 4.10
C GLN A 26 -11.64 -7.12 3.65
N GLN A 27 -11.53 -7.84 2.53
CA GLN A 27 -12.59 -8.75 2.04
C GLN A 27 -12.67 -10.07 2.81
N TYR A 28 -11.59 -10.50 3.47
CA TYR A 28 -11.53 -11.78 4.20
C TYR A 28 -11.65 -11.60 5.72
N PHE A 29 -11.92 -10.39 6.20
CA PHE A 29 -12.06 -10.10 7.64
C PHE A 29 -13.43 -10.44 8.24
N ASP A 30 -14.27 -11.18 7.50
CA ASP A 30 -15.53 -11.71 8.00
C ASP A 30 -15.26 -12.74 9.12
N GLY A 31 -15.50 -12.37 10.38
CA GLY A 31 -15.32 -13.24 11.56
C GLY A 31 -14.27 -12.81 12.60
N PHE A 32 -13.63 -11.65 12.49
CA PHE A 32 -12.74 -11.15 13.55
C PHE A 32 -13.50 -10.56 14.76
N HIS A 33 -12.86 -10.52 15.93
CA HIS A 33 -13.46 -10.06 17.19
C HIS A 33 -13.76 -8.54 17.22
N ASP A 34 -13.13 -7.76 16.32
CA ASP A 34 -13.42 -6.34 16.08
C ASP A 34 -13.08 -5.98 14.62
N PRO A 35 -13.95 -6.33 13.66
CA PRO A 35 -13.68 -6.10 12.25
C PRO A 35 -13.61 -4.60 11.94
N ASP A 36 -14.38 -3.78 12.67
CA ASP A 36 -14.46 -2.33 12.46
C ASP A 36 -13.14 -1.62 12.74
N PHE A 37 -12.45 -1.97 13.83
CA PHE A 37 -11.12 -1.44 14.13
C PHE A 37 -10.13 -1.76 13.01
N TYR A 38 -10.09 -3.02 12.56
CA TYR A 38 -9.15 -3.44 11.52
C TYR A 38 -9.46 -2.78 10.17
N LEU A 39 -10.75 -2.66 9.82
CA LEU A 39 -11.19 -1.98 8.61
C LEU A 39 -10.80 -0.48 8.63
N ASP A 40 -10.99 0.21 9.76
CA ASP A 40 -10.58 1.60 9.90
C ASP A 40 -9.04 1.77 9.85
N PHE A 41 -8.31 0.85 10.46
CA PHE A 41 -6.85 0.86 10.47
C PHE A 41 -6.27 0.67 9.06
N THR A 42 -6.79 -0.33 8.33
CA THR A 42 -6.39 -0.59 6.94
C THR A 42 -6.85 0.50 5.98
N ASP A 43 -8.01 1.12 6.22
CA ASP A 43 -8.46 2.30 5.46
C ASP A 43 -7.50 3.48 5.64
N GLU A 44 -7.02 3.72 6.86
CA GLU A 44 -6.03 4.76 7.11
C GLU A 44 -4.70 4.46 6.42
N ALA A 45 -4.24 3.20 6.48
CA ALA A 45 -3.04 2.78 5.76
C ALA A 45 -3.19 3.00 4.23
N ILE A 46 -4.32 2.61 3.64
CA ILE A 46 -4.63 2.85 2.21
C ILE A 46 -4.63 4.34 1.89
N ARG A 47 -5.24 5.18 2.74
CA ARG A 47 -5.29 6.64 2.57
C ARG A 47 -3.89 7.25 2.56
N LEU A 48 -3.06 6.87 3.53
CA LEU A 48 -1.67 7.34 3.64
C LEU A 48 -0.82 6.89 2.45
N ILE A 49 -0.99 5.64 1.98
CA ILE A 49 -0.33 5.16 0.76
C ILE A 49 -0.77 6.00 -0.45
N GLY A 50 -2.06 6.30 -0.59
CA GLY A 50 -2.58 7.10 -1.70
C GLY A 50 -1.95 8.50 -1.79
N ILE A 51 -1.79 9.16 -0.64
CA ILE A 51 -1.14 10.49 -0.55
C ILE A 51 0.33 10.39 -0.96
N ASP A 52 1.08 9.46 -0.35
CA ASP A 52 2.51 9.30 -0.62
C ASP A 52 2.76 8.81 -2.05
N LEU A 53 1.86 8.02 -2.63
CA LEU A 53 1.93 7.57 -4.03
C LEU A 53 1.76 8.75 -4.99
N ALA A 54 0.80 9.65 -4.75
CA ALA A 54 0.60 10.84 -5.56
C ALA A 54 1.84 11.77 -5.50
N ALA A 55 2.40 11.96 -4.31
CA ALA A 55 3.63 12.71 -4.12
C ALA A 55 4.83 12.06 -4.85
N THR A 56 4.98 10.74 -4.70
CA THR A 56 6.05 9.96 -5.36
C THR A 56 5.93 10.03 -6.87
N LYS A 57 4.71 9.92 -7.42
CA LYS A 57 4.44 10.06 -8.86
C LYS A 57 4.85 11.44 -9.37
N LYS A 58 4.50 12.50 -8.63
CA LYS A 58 4.91 13.88 -8.97
C LYS A 58 6.43 14.03 -8.95
N GLN A 59 7.12 13.49 -7.95
CA GLN A 59 8.58 13.53 -7.90
C GLN A 59 9.21 12.78 -9.08
N LEU A 60 8.77 11.55 -9.35
CA LEU A 60 9.30 10.73 -10.44
C LEU A 60 9.12 11.41 -11.81
N TYR A 61 7.91 11.89 -12.11
CA TYR A 61 7.60 12.40 -13.45
C TYR A 61 8.04 13.85 -13.64
N SER A 62 7.82 14.71 -12.65
CA SER A 62 8.08 16.15 -12.80
C SER A 62 9.51 16.54 -12.43
N GLN A 63 10.11 15.91 -11.42
CA GLN A 63 11.46 16.29 -10.95
C GLN A 63 12.55 15.42 -11.58
N TYR A 64 12.33 14.10 -11.62
CA TYR A 64 13.34 13.16 -12.11
C TYR A 64 13.14 12.77 -13.58
N HIS A 65 12.00 13.10 -14.19
CA HIS A 65 11.64 12.70 -15.55
C HIS A 65 11.82 11.19 -15.80
N LEU A 66 11.48 10.38 -14.80
CA LEU A 66 11.50 8.93 -14.84
C LEU A 66 10.07 8.41 -15.04
N ASP A 67 9.74 8.01 -16.26
CA ASP A 67 8.50 7.30 -16.55
C ASP A 67 8.66 5.80 -16.24
N ILE A 68 7.66 5.22 -15.60
CA ILE A 68 7.58 3.80 -15.24
C ILE A 68 6.18 3.33 -15.59
N LYS A 69 6.11 2.30 -16.44
CA LYS A 69 4.86 1.69 -16.88
C LYS A 69 4.94 0.17 -16.71
N ARG A 70 3.92 -0.42 -16.07
CA ARG A 70 3.77 -1.88 -16.00
C ARG A 70 3.45 -2.42 -17.40
N ILE A 71 4.19 -3.42 -17.85
CA ILE A 71 4.01 -4.05 -19.18
C ILE A 71 3.67 -5.55 -19.09
N GLY A 72 3.77 -6.15 -17.91
CA GLY A 72 3.38 -7.54 -17.66
C GLY A 72 3.12 -7.80 -16.18
N LYS A 73 3.05 -9.08 -15.80
CA LYS A 73 2.77 -9.46 -14.39
C LYS A 73 3.86 -8.97 -13.46
N THR A 74 5.13 -9.14 -13.84
CA THR A 74 6.28 -8.77 -13.02
C THR A 74 7.28 -7.85 -13.73
N THR A 75 6.89 -7.31 -14.89
CA THR A 75 7.76 -6.52 -15.77
C THR A 75 7.28 -5.08 -15.91
N TYR A 76 8.25 -4.16 -15.85
CA TYR A 76 8.03 -2.72 -15.86
C TYR A 76 8.98 -2.05 -16.85
N LYS A 77 8.42 -1.35 -17.84
CA LYS A 77 9.20 -0.49 -18.73
C LYS A 77 9.51 0.81 -18.00
N TRP A 78 10.76 1.26 -18.10
CA TRP A 78 11.17 2.56 -17.59
C TRP A 78 11.84 3.39 -18.67
N GLN A 79 11.67 4.71 -18.58
CA GLN A 79 12.33 5.68 -19.44
C GLN A 79 12.79 6.85 -18.58
N HIS A 80 14.07 7.20 -18.70
CA HIS A 80 14.65 8.31 -17.98
C HIS A 80 15.68 9.02 -18.85
N LYS A 81 15.39 10.29 -19.16
CA LYS A 81 16.14 11.08 -20.16
C LYS A 81 16.17 10.33 -21.50
N ASN A 82 17.36 10.03 -22.04
CA ASN A 82 17.54 9.34 -23.31
C ASN A 82 17.79 7.83 -23.15
N LYS A 83 17.54 7.28 -21.96
CA LYS A 83 17.71 5.84 -21.69
C LYS A 83 16.35 5.23 -21.39
N SER A 84 16.15 4.02 -21.88
CA SER A 84 15.00 3.20 -21.54
C SER A 84 15.44 1.77 -21.28
N GLY A 85 14.58 1.02 -20.62
CA GLY A 85 14.82 -0.39 -20.36
C GLY A 85 13.60 -1.06 -19.75
N VAL A 86 13.78 -2.32 -19.39
CA VAL A 86 12.78 -3.10 -18.68
C VAL A 86 13.40 -3.55 -17.36
N TRP A 87 12.66 -3.37 -16.27
CA TRP A 87 12.91 -4.08 -15.03
C TRP A 87 12.02 -5.30 -14.99
N GLU A 88 12.64 -6.44 -14.77
CA GLU A 88 11.97 -7.70 -14.52
C GLU A 88 12.23 -8.07 -13.07
N TYR A 89 11.14 -8.32 -12.35
CA TYR A 89 11.19 -8.79 -10.97
C TYR A 89 10.72 -10.24 -10.91
N THR A 90 11.20 -10.97 -9.92
CA THR A 90 10.54 -12.22 -9.52
C THR A 90 9.30 -11.91 -8.67
N PRO A 91 8.32 -12.83 -8.60
CA PRO A 91 7.21 -12.71 -7.67
C PRO A 91 7.66 -12.48 -6.22
N GLU A 92 8.75 -13.12 -5.80
CA GLU A 92 9.31 -12.99 -4.45
C GLU A 92 9.85 -11.59 -4.19
N GLN A 93 10.53 -10.99 -5.17
CA GLN A 93 11.03 -9.61 -5.06
C GLN A 93 9.87 -8.62 -4.94
N LEU A 94 8.82 -8.78 -5.75
CA LEU A 94 7.63 -7.94 -5.64
C LEU A 94 6.94 -8.11 -4.29
N ARG A 95 6.81 -9.37 -3.82
CA ARG A 95 6.26 -9.66 -2.49
C ARG A 95 7.08 -8.95 -1.41
N GLU A 96 8.40 -9.06 -1.41
CA GLU A 96 9.27 -8.44 -0.41
C GLU A 96 9.15 -6.90 -0.42
N MET A 97 9.17 -6.30 -1.61
CA MET A 97 8.99 -4.85 -1.78
C MET A 97 7.62 -4.40 -1.25
N THR A 98 6.56 -5.14 -1.57
CA THR A 98 5.19 -4.87 -1.11
C THR A 98 5.06 -5.05 0.40
N SER A 99 5.61 -6.12 0.98
CA SER A 99 5.59 -6.36 2.43
C SER A 99 6.27 -5.22 3.19
N LYS A 100 7.43 -4.74 2.72
CA LYS A 100 8.12 -3.58 3.32
C LYS A 100 7.24 -2.33 3.32
N VAL A 101 6.50 -2.09 2.23
CA VAL A 101 5.54 -0.99 2.17
C VAL A 101 4.38 -1.22 3.14
N CYS A 102 3.76 -2.40 3.14
CA CYS A 102 2.69 -2.73 4.07
C CYS A 102 3.10 -2.48 5.52
N THR A 103 4.22 -3.06 5.99
CA THR A 103 4.73 -2.87 7.35
C THR A 103 4.94 -1.38 7.66
N LYS A 104 5.57 -0.63 6.75
CA LYS A 104 5.78 0.82 6.94
C LYS A 104 4.46 1.56 7.17
N TYR A 105 3.42 1.28 6.38
CA TYR A 105 2.16 2.01 6.48
C TYR A 105 1.27 1.53 7.61
N LEU A 106 1.34 0.26 8.01
CA LEU A 106 0.72 -0.21 9.25
C LEU A 106 1.29 0.55 10.45
N HIS A 107 2.63 0.68 10.54
CA HIS A 107 3.26 1.44 11.62
C HIS A 107 2.88 2.93 11.60
N LYS A 108 2.76 3.54 10.41
CA LYS A 108 2.30 4.93 10.28
C LYS A 108 0.83 5.10 10.67
N ALA A 109 -0.01 4.09 10.45
CA ALA A 109 -1.44 4.17 10.70
C ALA A 109 -1.81 3.98 12.18
N VAL A 110 -0.88 3.61 13.07
CA VAL A 110 -1.17 3.31 14.49
C VAL A 110 -1.88 4.46 15.23
N GLY A 111 -1.72 5.71 14.78
CA GLY A 111 -2.41 6.88 15.34
C GLY A 111 -3.78 7.21 14.71
N PHE A 112 -4.43 6.29 14.00
CA PHE A 112 -5.70 6.56 13.33
C PHE A 112 -6.85 6.81 14.31
N LYS A 113 -7.87 7.54 13.85
CA LYS A 113 -9.15 7.66 14.56
C LYS A 113 -10.11 6.61 14.03
N GLN A 114 -10.69 5.81 14.92
CA GLN A 114 -11.78 4.89 14.59
C GLN A 114 -12.99 5.71 14.10
N LYS A 115 -13.57 5.28 12.99
CA LYS A 115 -14.71 5.91 12.29
C LYS A 115 -15.94 5.03 12.35
N ARG A 116 -15.76 3.70 12.35
CA ARG A 116 -16.82 2.70 12.48
C ARG A 116 -17.08 2.48 13.97
N ALA A 117 -18.33 2.63 14.38
CA ALA A 117 -18.73 2.42 15.77
C ALA A 117 -19.03 0.94 16.00
N THR A 118 -18.24 0.27 16.82
CA THR A 118 -18.59 -1.04 17.36
C THR A 118 -19.77 -0.86 18.32
N TYR A 119 -21.00 -1.01 17.84
CA TYR A 119 -22.13 -1.26 18.74
C TYR A 119 -21.99 -2.69 19.25
N VAL A 120 -21.25 -2.86 20.33
CA VAL A 120 -21.40 -4.06 21.15
C VAL A 120 -22.80 -3.93 21.76
N ASN A 121 -23.79 -4.59 21.16
CA ASN A 121 -25.05 -4.83 21.84
C ASN A 121 -24.74 -5.74 23.02
N PHE A 122 -24.32 -5.15 24.13
CA PHE A 122 -24.28 -5.83 25.41
C PHE A 122 -25.72 -6.13 25.79
N VAL A 123 -26.18 -7.34 25.46
CA VAL A 123 -27.36 -7.92 26.07
C VAL A 123 -26.86 -8.44 27.42
N PRO A 124 -27.23 -7.81 28.55
CA PRO A 124 -26.90 -8.37 29.85
C PRO A 124 -27.44 -9.80 29.89
N PRO A 125 -26.71 -10.79 30.44
CA PRO A 125 -27.31 -12.09 30.69
C PRO A 125 -28.54 -11.85 31.57
N ASP A 126 -29.69 -12.36 31.13
CA ASP A 126 -30.92 -12.30 31.90
C ASP A 126 -30.62 -12.90 33.28
N VAL A 127 -30.77 -12.07 34.31
CA VAL A 127 -30.56 -12.48 35.69
C VAL A 127 -31.80 -13.29 36.08
N GLU A 128 -31.70 -14.62 36.01
CA GLU A 128 -32.64 -15.53 36.68
C GLU A 128 -32.53 -15.44 38.21
#